data_AF-A0A3C0P156-F1
#
_entry.id   AF-A0A3C0P156-F1
#
_cell.length_a   1.000
_cell.length_b   1.000
_cell.length_c   1.000
_cell.angle_alpha   90.00
_cell.angle_beta   90.00
_cell.angle_gamma   90.00
#
_symmetry.space_group_name_H-M   'P 1'
#
loop_
_entity.id
_entity.type
_entity.pdbx_description
1 polymer ?
#
loop_
_entity_poly.entity_id
_entity_poly.type
_entity_poly.pdbx_seq_one_letter_code
_entity_poly.pdbx_strand_id
1 'polypeptide(L)' 'MRSVGVMGDHRTYDYAVALRGVLTSDFMTAVAAEIPWSVLQTCMNRIINEVKGVNRVLYDLTSKPPGTIEIE' A
#
# COMPACT_ATOMS: atom_id res chain seq x y z
N MET A 1 10.58 0.48 6.03
CA MET A 1 10.02 1.01 7.30
C MET A 1 9.48 -0.14 8.12
N ARG A 2 9.76 -0.21 9.44
CA ARG A 2 9.09 -1.15 10.34
C ARG A 2 7.88 -0.50 10.98
N SER A 3 6.83 -1.29 11.18
CA SER A 3 5.55 -0.90 11.72
C SER A 3 5.25 -1.73 12.97
N VAL A 4 4.69 -1.10 13.98
CA VAL A 4 4.17 -1.79 15.15
C VAL A 4 2.78 -2.33 14.84
N GLY A 5 2.57 -3.61 15.10
CA GLY A 5 1.29 -4.31 14.99
C GLY A 5 0.99 -5.11 16.26
N VAL A 6 -0.18 -5.74 16.28
CA VAL A 6 -0.59 -6.65 17.35
C VAL A 6 -1.05 -7.94 16.69
N MET A 7 -0.47 -9.06 17.12
CA MET A 7 -0.85 -10.41 16.69
C MET A 7 -1.01 -11.27 17.95
N GLY A 8 -2.22 -11.80 18.17
CA GLY A 8 -2.58 -12.36 19.47
C GLY A 8 -2.45 -11.30 20.57
N ASP A 9 -1.76 -11.65 21.66
CA ASP A 9 -1.55 -10.76 22.82
C ASP A 9 -0.16 -10.09 22.84
N HIS A 10 0.56 -10.12 21.71
CA HIS A 10 1.92 -9.59 21.62
C HIS A 10 2.07 -8.51 20.55
N ARG A 11 2.99 -7.58 20.80
CA ARG A 11 3.40 -6.56 19.81
C ARG A 11 4.32 -7.19 18.78
N THR A 12 4.07 -6.90 17.51
CA THR A 12 4.94 -7.28 16.40
C THR A 12 5.61 -6.06 15.78
N TYR A 13 6.80 -6.26 15.22
CA TYR A 13 7.59 -5.20 14.57
C TYR A 13 7.96 -5.66 13.16
N ASP A 14 6.96 -5.68 12.30
CA ASP A 14 7.04 -6.19 10.93
C ASP A 14 7.08 -5.06 9.91
N TYR A 15 7.12 -5.41 8.62
CA TYR A 15 7.21 -4.44 7.56
C TYR A 15 5.85 -3.83 7.22
N ALA A 16 5.89 -2.57 6.79
CA ALA A 16 4.80 -1.94 6.05
C ALA A 16 5.06 -2.05 4.55
N VAL A 17 4.01 -2.30 3.78
CA VAL A 17 4.05 -2.28 2.30
C VAL A 17 3.11 -1.20 1.77
N ALA A 18 3.47 -0.61 0.64
CA ALA A 18 2.65 0.36 -0.07
C ALA A 18 2.10 -0.28 -1.36
N LEU A 19 0.79 -0.16 -1.55
CA LEU A 19 0.12 -0.44 -2.81
C LEU A 19 0.15 0.84 -3.65
N ARG A 20 0.58 0.70 -4.91
CA ARG A 20 0.63 1.80 -5.88
C ARG A 20 -0.24 1.47 -7.07
N GLY A 21 -1.32 2.23 -7.24
CA GLY A 21 -2.24 2.13 -8.37
C GLY A 21 -2.38 3.50 -9.02
N VAL A 22 -2.08 3.61 -10.31
CA VAL A 22 -2.11 4.89 -11.01
C VAL A 22 -2.85 4.77 -12.33
N LEU A 23 -3.52 5.85 -12.71
CA LEU A 23 -4.06 6.08 -14.04
C LEU A 23 -3.20 7.13 -14.71
N THR A 24 -2.78 6.85 -15.94
CA THR A 24 -1.92 7.74 -16.71
C THR A 24 -2.41 7.80 -18.16
N SER A 25 -2.44 9.00 -18.72
CA SER A 25 -2.74 9.26 -20.13
C SER A 25 -1.50 9.58 -20.96
N ASP A 26 -0.38 9.87 -20.30
CA ASP A 26 0.89 10.26 -20.94
C ASP A 26 2.10 9.93 -20.06
N PHE A 27 3.31 10.09 -20.59
CA PHE A 27 4.54 9.74 -19.87
C PHE A 27 4.90 10.72 -18.73
N MET A 28 4.15 11.81 -18.55
CA MET A 28 4.49 12.94 -17.68
C MET A 28 3.57 13.06 -16.47
N THR A 29 2.34 12.55 -16.54
CA THR A 29 1.32 12.71 -15.49
C THR A 29 0.69 11.37 -15.09
N ALA A 30 0.38 11.25 -13.82
CA ALA A 30 -0.39 10.13 -13.30
C ALA A 30 -1.18 10.54 -12.06
N VAL A 31 -2.43 10.08 -11.96
CA VAL A 31 -3.27 10.25 -10.79
C VAL A 31 -3.41 8.92 -10.06
N ALA A 32 -3.55 8.95 -8.73
CA ALA A 32 -3.84 7.73 -7.99
C ALA A 32 -5.19 7.16 -8.46
N ALA A 33 -5.23 5.85 -8.72
CA ALA A 33 -6.46 5.21 -9.17
C ALA A 33 -7.49 5.19 -8.04
N GLU A 34 -8.75 5.50 -8.34
CA GLU A 34 -9.87 5.31 -7.41
C GLU A 34 -10.28 3.83 -7.39
N ILE A 35 -9.43 3.01 -6.78
CA ILE A 35 -9.71 1.58 -6.63
C ILE A 35 -10.89 1.42 -5.66
N PRO A 36 -11.93 0.64 -6.01
CA PRO A 36 -13.04 0.38 -5.10
C PRO A 36 -12.53 -0.12 -3.75
N TRP A 37 -13.05 0.46 -2.67
CA TRP A 37 -12.57 0.16 -1.32
C TRP A 37 -12.64 -1.33 -0.98
N SER A 38 -13.64 -2.05 -1.49
CA SER A 38 -13.78 -3.50 -1.34
C SER A 38 -12.59 -4.29 -1.91
N VAL A 39 -12.03 -3.84 -3.03
CA VAL A 39 -10.83 -4.44 -3.63
C VAL A 39 -9.61 -4.15 -2.76
N LEU A 40 -9.44 -2.91 -2.30
CA LEU A 40 -8.36 -2.55 -1.38
C LEU A 40 -8.42 -3.36 -0.08
N GLN A 41 -9.61 -3.54 0.50
CA GLN A 41 -9.82 -4.38 1.69
C GLN A 41 -9.47 -5.84 1.43
N THR A 42 -9.86 -6.37 0.26
CA THR A 42 -9.54 -7.76 -0.12
C THR A 42 -8.02 -7.94 -0.24
N CYS A 43 -7.33 -7.04 -0.96
CA CYS A 43 -5.87 -7.07 -1.09
C CYS A 43 -5.17 -6.95 0.26
N MET A 44 -5.59 -6.00 1.10
CA MET A 44 -5.03 -5.78 2.43
C MET A 44 -5.20 -7.02 3.32
N ASN A 45 -6.40 -7.61 3.37
CA ASN A 45 -6.66 -8.82 4.15
C ASN A 45 -5.79 -9.99 3.70
N ARG A 46 -5.63 -10.19 2.39
CA ARG A 46 -4.78 -11.26 1.86
C ARG A 46 -3.31 -11.02 2.20
N ILE A 47 -2.80 -9.81 2.01
CA ILE A 47 -1.39 -9.49 2.31
C ILE A 47 -1.09 -9.74 3.80
N ILE A 48 -1.91 -9.22 4.71
CA ILE A 48 -1.69 -9.36 6.15
C ILE A 48 -1.74 -10.83 6.61
N ASN A 49 -2.63 -11.64 6.04
CA ASN A 49 -2.80 -13.03 6.47
C ASN A 49 -1.87 -14.03 5.76
N GLU A 50 -1.53 -13.77 4.49
CA GLU A 50 -0.77 -14.72 3.65
C GLU A 50 0.74 -14.39 3.62
N VAL A 51 1.14 -13.13 3.82
CA VAL A 51 2.54 -12.69 3.72
C VAL A 51 3.16 -12.53 5.12
N LYS A 52 4.00 -13.50 5.49
CA LYS A 52 4.74 -13.46 6.77
C LYS A 52 5.65 -12.23 6.83
N GLY A 53 5.64 -11.54 7.97
CA GLY A 53 6.49 -10.37 8.21
C GLY A 53 5.93 -9.06 7.64
N VAL A 54 4.65 -9.01 7.28
CA VAL A 54 3.94 -7.77 6.93
C VAL A 54 2.78 -7.58 7.90
N ASN A 55 2.71 -6.41 8.54
CA ASN A 55 1.62 -6.08 9.47
C ASN A 55 0.90 -4.77 9.14
N ARG A 56 1.25 -4.12 8.03
CA ARG A 56 0.63 -2.88 7.58
C ARG A 56 0.65 -2.77 6.07
N VAL A 57 -0.47 -2.34 5.51
CA VAL A 57 -0.64 -2.02 4.09
C VAL A 57 -1.10 -0.57 3.97
N LEU A 58 -0.47 0.19 3.10
CA LEU A 58 -0.80 1.58 2.76
C LEU A 58 -1.22 1.63 1.29
N TYR A 59 -2.02 2.63 0.91
CA TYR A 59 -2.29 2.94 -0.50
C TYR A 59 -1.76 4.35 -0.79
N ASP A 60 -0.91 4.48 -1.81
CA ASP A 60 -0.28 5.75 -2.15
C ASP A 60 -1.19 6.61 -3.04
N LEU A 61 -1.58 7.77 -2.51
CA LEU A 61 -2.45 8.75 -3.15
C LEU A 61 -1.70 9.90 -3.83
N THR A 62 -0.37 9.95 -3.75
CA THR A 62 0.41 11.05 -4.31
C THR A 62 0.41 10.99 -5.84
N SER A 63 0.02 12.07 -6.51
CA SER A 63 0.05 12.16 -7.97
C SER A 63 1.47 12.37 -8.51
N LYS A 64 1.67 12.04 -9.78
CA LYS A 64 2.79 12.50 -10.59
C LYS A 64 2.31 13.65 -11.47
N PRO A 65 2.85 14.88 -11.34
CA PRO A 65 3.62 15.43 -10.19
C PRO A 65 2.74 15.66 -8.93
N PRO A 66 3.31 15.88 -7.72
CA PRO A 66 4.72 16.16 -7.41
C PRO A 66 5.60 14.91 -7.18
N GLY A 67 4.99 13.74 -7.01
CA GLY A 67 5.73 12.49 -6.83
C GLY A 67 6.12 11.83 -8.15
N THR A 68 6.76 10.68 -8.04
CA THR A 68 7.00 9.73 -9.13
C THR A 68 6.01 8.56 -9.06
N ILE A 69 6.00 7.69 -10.08
CA ILE A 69 5.21 6.44 -10.02
C ILE A 69 5.89 5.46 -9.07
N GLU A 70 7.20 5.25 -9.27
CA GLU A 70 8.07 4.49 -8.38
C GLU A 70 8.41 5.29 -7.10
N ILE A 71 8.95 4.59 -6.10
CA ILE A 71 9.26 5.13 -4.77
C ILE A 71 10.76 5.47 -4.59
N GLU A 72 11.58 5.22 -5.61
CA GLU A 72 13.04 5.45 -5.63
C GLU A 72 13.51 6.24 -6.84
#